data_AF-A0A9L0K7Z7-F1
#
_entry.id   AF-A0A9L0K7Z7-F1
#
_cell.length_a   1.000
_cell.length_b   1.000
_cell.length_c   1.000
_cell.angle_alpha   90.00
_cell.angle_beta   90.00
_cell.angle_gamma   90.00
#
_symmetry.space_group_name_H-M   'P 1'
#
loop_
_entity.id
_entity.type
_entity.pdbx_description
1 polymer ?
#
loop_
_entity_poly.entity_id
_entity_poly.type
_entity_poly.pdbx_seq_one_letter_code
_entity_poly.pdbx_strand_id
1 'polypeptide(L)'
;MRAGALRGLRPPGGSVCNARLAGPTGPTERRHGNEGRTAPARGASGSDNTGRDTRDCAMAREAVGRPAEETFSLWKREQARLKARVVDRDTEAWQRDPAFSGLQRVGGVDVSFVKGDSVSACASLVVLSYPELEVVYEDCRMVSLTAPYVSGFLAFREVPFLVDAVRRLREKEPCLMPQVLLVDGNGVLHHRGFGVACHLGVLTDLPCVGVAKKLLQVDGLENNAQHKEKIQLLQARGDSFPLMGGSGTILGMALKSHDHSTKPLYVSVGHKMSLEAAVRLTLGCCRFRIPEPVRQADIRSRDYIRRTLGVPGPPAPGRERNQKAQRPKACPKEGSEEPAVLC
;
A
#
# COMPACT_ATOMS: atom_id res chain seq x y z
N MET A 1 50.74 -13.72 -30.29
CA MET A 1 50.69 -15.11 -29.79
C MET A 1 50.64 -15.12 -28.28
N ARG A 2 49.94 -16.12 -27.72
CA ARG A 2 49.73 -16.46 -26.30
C ARG A 2 48.57 -15.76 -25.59
N ALA A 3 47.40 -16.36 -25.82
CA ALA A 3 46.28 -16.38 -24.90
C ALA A 3 46.66 -17.11 -23.60
N GLY A 4 46.31 -16.52 -22.46
CA GLY A 4 46.39 -17.14 -21.14
C GLY A 4 44.99 -17.36 -20.60
N ALA A 5 44.58 -18.61 -20.52
CA ALA A 5 43.33 -19.05 -19.92
C ALA A 5 43.40 -18.93 -18.39
N LEU A 6 42.36 -18.35 -17.77
CA LEU A 6 42.09 -18.52 -16.35
C LEU A 6 40.69 -19.09 -16.15
N ARG A 7 40.69 -20.32 -15.63
CA ARG A 7 39.54 -21.15 -15.28
C ARG A 7 38.84 -20.61 -14.03
N GLY A 8 37.57 -21.00 -13.92
CA GLY A 8 36.59 -20.54 -12.95
C GLY A 8 36.99 -20.63 -11.49
N LEU A 9 36.50 -19.65 -10.74
CA LEU A 9 36.27 -19.72 -9.31
C LEU A 9 34.78 -19.50 -9.07
N ARG A 10 34.11 -20.56 -8.59
CA ARG A 10 32.75 -20.49 -8.04
C ARG A 10 32.79 -19.69 -6.73
N PRO A 11 31.83 -18.81 -6.44
CA PRO A 11 31.65 -18.30 -5.09
C PRO A 11 31.04 -19.38 -4.18
N PRO A 12 31.43 -19.46 -2.90
CA PRO A 12 30.92 -20.44 -1.96
C PRO A 12 29.47 -20.14 -1.59
N GLY A 13 28.65 -21.20 -1.54
CA GLY A 13 27.25 -21.15 -1.15
C GLY A 13 27.10 -20.72 0.31
N GLY A 14 26.43 -19.58 0.50
CA GLY A 14 25.96 -19.14 1.81
C GLY A 14 24.72 -19.94 2.21
N SER A 15 24.89 -20.81 3.20
CA SER A 15 23.82 -21.52 3.89
C SER A 15 22.83 -20.52 4.50
N VAL A 16 21.62 -20.45 3.95
CA VAL A 16 20.49 -19.74 4.57
C VAL A 16 19.97 -20.65 5.69
N CYS A 17 20.19 -20.23 6.94
CA CYS A 17 19.64 -20.88 8.12
C CYS A 17 18.09 -20.80 8.09
N ASN A 18 17.47 -21.92 7.75
CA ASN A 18 16.03 -22.12 7.76
C ASN A 18 15.57 -22.36 9.21
N ALA A 19 15.14 -21.32 9.92
CA ALA A 19 14.50 -21.48 11.22
C ALA A 19 13.07 -22.01 11.02
N ARG A 20 12.92 -23.35 10.99
CA ARG A 20 11.63 -24.03 11.08
C ARG A 20 11.10 -23.89 12.51
N LEU A 21 10.03 -23.13 12.70
CA LEU A 21 9.23 -23.17 13.93
C LEU A 21 8.24 -24.33 13.81
N ALA A 22 8.53 -25.44 14.49
CA ALA A 22 7.60 -26.54 14.69
C ALA A 22 6.64 -26.19 15.84
N GLY A 23 5.33 -26.22 15.58
CA GLY A 23 4.29 -26.15 16.62
C GLY A 23 4.00 -27.54 17.19
N PRO A 24 3.65 -27.67 18.48
CA PRO A 24 3.22 -28.94 19.03
C PRO A 24 1.75 -29.22 18.72
N THR A 25 1.50 -30.38 18.14
CA THR A 25 0.20 -31.05 18.02
C THR A 25 -0.13 -31.79 19.32
N GLY A 26 -1.36 -31.65 19.82
CA GLY A 26 -1.90 -32.49 20.90
C GLY A 26 -3.40 -32.22 21.12
N PRO A 27 -4.26 -33.25 21.19
CA PRO A 27 -5.72 -33.09 21.14
C PRO A 27 -6.34 -33.07 22.55
N THR A 28 -7.48 -32.38 22.71
CA THR A 28 -8.42 -32.68 23.80
C THR A 28 -9.86 -32.51 23.33
N GLU A 29 -10.61 -33.60 23.49
CA GLU A 29 -12.02 -33.76 23.17
C GLU A 29 -12.96 -33.03 24.14
N ARG A 30 -14.10 -32.62 23.56
CA ARG A 30 -15.49 -32.52 24.07
C ARG A 30 -15.73 -32.61 25.59
N ARG A 31 -16.62 -31.72 26.06
CA ARG A 31 -17.85 -32.12 26.77
C ARG A 31 -18.96 -31.07 26.64
N HIS A 32 -20.16 -31.57 26.36
CA HIS A 32 -21.44 -30.85 26.37
C HIS A 32 -21.85 -30.46 27.80
N GLY A 33 -22.56 -29.34 27.91
CA GLY A 33 -23.39 -28.97 29.06
C GLY A 33 -24.46 -27.98 28.59
N ASN A 34 -25.69 -28.46 28.52
CA ASN A 34 -26.90 -27.76 28.10
C ASN A 34 -27.74 -27.50 29.36
N GLU A 35 -28.19 -26.27 29.58
CA GLU A 35 -29.25 -25.83 30.52
C GLU A 35 -29.23 -24.29 30.47
N GLY A 36 -30.30 -23.51 30.49
CA GLY A 36 -31.74 -23.70 30.63
C GLY A 36 -32.33 -22.27 30.61
N ARG A 37 -33.49 -22.11 29.98
CA ARG A 37 -34.20 -20.83 29.79
C ARG A 37 -34.68 -20.24 31.11
N THR A 38 -34.70 -18.90 31.22
CA THR A 38 -35.85 -18.11 31.72
C THR A 38 -35.66 -16.60 31.45
N ALA A 39 -36.64 -15.98 30.79
CA ALA A 39 -36.96 -14.55 30.82
C ALA A 39 -38.32 -14.40 31.54
N PRO A 40 -38.63 -13.27 32.21
CA PRO A 40 -39.20 -12.08 31.55
C PRO A 40 -38.68 -10.76 32.24
N ALA A 41 -39.05 -9.51 31.96
CA ALA A 41 -40.25 -8.89 31.43
C ALA A 41 -39.96 -7.47 30.88
N ARG A 42 -40.97 -6.92 30.21
CA ARG A 42 -41.01 -5.66 29.44
C ARG A 42 -41.11 -4.40 30.32
N GLY A 43 -40.57 -3.30 29.81
CA GLY A 43 -40.93 -1.93 30.18
C GLY A 43 -40.76 -1.02 28.96
N ALA A 44 -41.82 -0.29 28.59
CA ALA A 44 -41.91 0.54 27.39
C ALA A 44 -42.01 2.02 27.75
N SER A 45 -41.24 2.86 27.05
CA SER A 45 -41.46 4.27 26.72
C SER A 45 -40.27 4.67 25.83
N GLY A 46 -40.37 5.33 24.68
CA GLY A 46 -41.30 6.34 24.21
C GLY A 46 -40.53 7.66 24.10
N SER A 47 -40.04 8.01 22.90
CA SER A 47 -39.94 9.37 22.32
C SER A 47 -38.77 9.54 21.32
N ASP A 48 -39.08 10.34 20.31
CA ASP A 48 -38.31 10.68 19.13
C ASP A 48 -37.03 11.49 19.39
N ASN A 49 -36.13 11.39 18.39
CA ASN A 49 -35.52 12.51 17.66
C ASN A 49 -33.99 12.63 17.71
N THR A 50 -33.43 12.75 16.49
CA THR A 50 -32.19 13.47 16.12
C THR A 50 -30.88 13.15 16.86
N GLY A 51 -29.95 12.49 16.18
CA GLY A 51 -28.57 12.41 16.65
C GLY A 51 -27.68 11.60 15.71
N ARG A 52 -27.00 12.30 14.80
CA ARG A 52 -25.94 11.78 13.94
C ARG A 52 -24.76 11.38 14.83
N ASP A 53 -24.68 10.10 15.18
CA ASP A 53 -23.75 9.62 16.21
C ASP A 53 -22.52 8.94 15.59
N THR A 54 -21.39 9.60 15.77
CA THR A 54 -20.03 9.17 15.44
C THR A 54 -19.67 7.88 16.18
N ARG A 55 -19.78 6.73 15.52
CA ARG A 55 -19.20 5.47 16.03
C ARG A 55 -18.50 4.73 14.90
N ASP A 56 -17.25 5.11 14.66
CA ASP A 56 -16.30 4.30 13.91
C ASP A 56 -14.87 4.72 14.30
N CYS A 57 -14.45 4.37 15.53
CA CYS A 57 -13.02 4.29 15.89
C CYS A 57 -12.81 3.61 17.25
N ALA A 58 -13.33 2.40 17.45
CA ALA A 58 -13.01 1.63 18.65
C ALA A 58 -13.18 0.12 18.44
N MET A 59 -12.27 -0.51 17.69
CA MET A 59 -11.95 -1.95 17.72
C MET A 59 -10.56 -2.11 17.07
N ALA A 60 -9.58 -2.86 17.56
CA ALA A 60 -9.55 -3.90 18.57
C ALA A 60 -8.18 -3.87 19.30
N ARG A 61 -8.22 -3.96 20.64
CA ARG A 61 -7.07 -4.31 21.48
C ARG A 61 -7.18 -5.78 21.85
N GLU A 62 -6.89 -6.68 20.92
CA GLU A 62 -6.47 -8.04 21.28
C GLU A 62 -4.99 -8.15 20.94
N ALA A 63 -4.18 -8.03 21.99
CA ALA A 63 -2.74 -8.09 21.89
C ALA A 63 -2.31 -9.56 21.77
N VAL A 64 -1.82 -9.94 20.59
CA VAL A 64 -0.71 -10.90 20.53
C VAL A 64 0.36 -10.32 21.46
N GLY A 65 0.73 -11.08 22.50
CA GLY A 65 1.56 -10.60 23.61
C GLY A 65 2.79 -9.81 23.16
N ARG A 66 3.25 -8.86 23.97
CA ARG A 66 4.50 -8.13 23.72
C ARG A 66 5.59 -9.14 23.35
N PRO A 67 6.38 -8.92 22.28
CA PRO A 67 7.47 -9.81 21.96
C PRO A 67 8.36 -9.97 23.19
N ALA A 68 8.90 -11.18 23.38
CA ALA A 68 9.96 -11.40 24.35
C ALA A 68 11.05 -10.34 24.15
N GLU A 69 11.63 -9.85 25.25
CA GLU A 69 12.62 -8.77 25.24
C GLU A 69 13.82 -9.09 24.33
N GLU A 70 14.16 -10.36 24.24
CA GLU A 70 15.16 -10.91 23.33
C GLU A 70 14.80 -10.68 21.85
N THR A 71 13.56 -10.98 21.44
CA THR A 71 13.07 -10.76 20.07
C THR A 71 13.15 -9.28 19.69
N PHE A 72 12.75 -8.40 20.61
CA PHE A 72 12.82 -6.96 20.38
C PHE A 72 14.26 -6.46 20.22
N SER A 73 15.17 -6.98 21.05
CA SER A 73 16.59 -6.65 20.99
C SER A 73 17.24 -7.16 19.70
N LEU A 74 16.88 -8.37 19.25
CA LEU A 74 17.31 -8.93 17.98
C LEU A 74 16.84 -8.06 16.80
N TRP A 75 15.56 -7.69 16.78
CA TRP A 75 15.02 -6.84 15.72
C TRP A 75 15.67 -5.46 15.65
N LYS A 76 15.96 -4.84 16.79
CA LYS A 76 16.71 -3.57 16.82
C LYS A 76 18.09 -3.71 16.19
N ARG A 77 18.84 -4.76 16.56
CA ARG A 77 20.16 -5.03 15.99
C ARG A 77 20.07 -5.27 14.48
N GLU A 78 19.09 -6.05 14.05
CA GLU A 78 18.91 -6.38 12.64
C GLU A 78 18.50 -5.15 11.82
N GLN A 79 17.63 -4.29 12.33
CA GLN A 79 17.34 -3.00 11.68
C GLN A 79 18.59 -2.13 11.55
N ALA A 80 19.42 -2.02 12.59
CA ALA A 80 20.64 -1.23 12.51
C ALA A 80 21.61 -1.80 11.47
N ARG A 81 21.78 -3.13 11.45
CA ARG A 81 22.63 -3.85 10.50
C ARG A 81 22.18 -3.64 9.05
N LEU A 82 20.87 -3.77 8.79
CA LEU A 82 20.32 -3.60 7.44
C LEU A 82 20.24 -2.13 7.03
N LYS A 83 19.97 -1.21 7.96
CA LYS A 83 19.97 0.24 7.73
C LYS A 83 21.33 0.71 7.22
N ALA A 84 22.43 0.19 7.75
CA ALA A 84 23.78 0.51 7.29
C ALA A 84 24.04 0.15 5.81
N ARG A 85 23.18 -0.66 5.19
CA ARG A 85 23.24 -1.05 3.77
C ARG A 85 22.34 -0.21 2.88
N VAL A 86 21.54 0.72 3.44
CA VAL A 86 20.70 1.62 2.63
C VAL A 86 21.60 2.53 1.80
N VAL A 87 21.26 2.66 0.53
CA VAL A 87 21.87 3.61 -0.41
C VAL A 87 20.81 4.63 -0.75
N ASP A 88 21.09 5.91 -0.55
CA ASP A 88 20.15 7.04 -0.68
C ASP A 88 20.48 7.96 -1.86
N ARG A 89 21.17 7.40 -2.85
CA ARG A 89 21.58 8.04 -4.10
C ARG A 89 21.26 7.16 -5.30
N ASP A 90 21.20 7.78 -6.47
CA ASP A 90 20.89 7.09 -7.73
C ASP A 90 22.06 6.18 -8.16
N THR A 91 21.76 4.90 -8.35
CA THR A 91 22.71 3.87 -8.80
C THR A 91 22.58 3.52 -10.27
N GLU A 92 21.44 3.82 -10.88
CA GLU A 92 21.12 3.43 -12.26
C GLU A 92 21.11 4.65 -13.20
N ALA A 93 21.46 4.44 -14.47
CA ALA A 93 21.50 5.52 -15.46
C ALA A 93 20.12 6.16 -15.70
N TRP A 94 19.06 5.34 -15.75
CA TRP A 94 17.69 5.81 -15.99
C TRP A 94 17.17 6.76 -14.92
N GLN A 95 17.72 6.74 -13.70
CA GLN A 95 17.28 7.62 -12.59
C GLN A 95 17.69 9.08 -12.79
N ARG A 96 18.82 9.28 -13.48
CA ARG A 96 19.45 10.58 -13.72
C ARG A 96 18.91 11.25 -14.99
N ASP A 97 18.26 10.48 -15.85
CA ASP A 97 17.58 11.00 -17.02
C ASP A 97 16.29 11.74 -16.60
N PRO A 98 16.06 12.99 -17.05
CA PRO A 98 14.87 13.76 -16.69
C PRO A 98 13.55 13.07 -17.06
N ALA A 99 13.53 12.31 -18.16
CA ALA A 99 12.37 11.57 -18.65
C ALA A 99 12.38 10.09 -18.22
N PHE A 100 13.34 9.69 -17.38
CA PHE A 100 13.59 8.30 -17.01
C PHE A 100 13.86 7.37 -18.20
N SER A 101 14.55 7.85 -19.24
CA SER A 101 14.93 7.04 -20.39
C SER A 101 15.65 5.75 -19.97
N GLY A 102 15.16 4.61 -20.45
CA GLY A 102 15.62 3.27 -20.07
C GLY A 102 14.81 2.62 -18.92
N LEU A 103 13.93 3.35 -18.25
CA LEU A 103 12.94 2.76 -17.34
C LEU A 103 11.78 2.17 -18.16
N GLN A 104 11.53 0.89 -17.99
CA GLN A 104 10.48 0.13 -18.70
C GLN A 104 9.47 -0.51 -17.76
N ARG A 105 9.85 -0.77 -16.50
CA ARG A 105 9.02 -1.53 -15.55
C ARG A 105 9.11 -0.96 -14.14
N VAL A 106 7.95 -0.60 -13.59
CA VAL A 106 7.79 -0.15 -12.20
C VAL A 106 6.93 -1.13 -11.45
N GLY A 107 7.43 -1.64 -10.33
CA GLY A 107 6.67 -2.52 -9.46
C GLY A 107 5.92 -1.77 -8.37
N GLY A 108 4.82 -2.34 -7.92
CA GLY A 108 4.03 -1.86 -6.78
C GLY A 108 3.85 -2.98 -5.78
N VAL A 109 3.96 -2.69 -4.49
CA VAL A 109 3.69 -3.67 -3.43
C VAL A 109 2.76 -3.11 -2.36
N ASP A 110 1.92 -3.99 -1.83
CA ASP A 110 0.99 -3.72 -0.74
C ASP A 110 0.83 -4.97 0.15
N VAL A 111 0.53 -4.74 1.44
CA VAL A 111 0.06 -5.78 2.36
C VAL A 111 -1.24 -5.30 3.00
N SER A 112 -2.35 -5.90 2.59
CA SER A 112 -3.68 -5.57 3.11
C SER A 112 -4.14 -6.58 4.14
N PHE A 113 -4.53 -6.12 5.33
CA PHE A 113 -5.08 -6.97 6.38
C PHE A 113 -6.52 -7.37 6.09
N VAL A 114 -6.91 -8.56 6.53
CA VAL A 114 -8.32 -8.98 6.56
C VAL A 114 -9.07 -8.14 7.60
N LYS A 115 -10.26 -7.64 7.27
CA LYS A 115 -11.02 -6.79 8.18
C LYS A 115 -11.38 -7.56 9.45
N GLY A 116 -10.99 -7.02 10.60
CA GLY A 116 -11.25 -7.65 11.91
C GLY A 116 -10.23 -8.72 12.31
N ASP A 117 -9.21 -8.97 11.50
CA ASP A 117 -8.14 -9.94 11.79
C ASP A 117 -6.77 -9.24 11.70
N SER A 118 -5.98 -9.38 12.76
CA SER A 118 -4.64 -8.76 12.87
C SER A 118 -3.50 -9.66 12.38
N VAL A 119 -3.81 -10.90 12.02
CA VAL A 119 -2.88 -11.96 11.59
C VAL A 119 -3.03 -12.23 10.10
N SER A 120 -4.24 -12.44 9.60
CA SER A 120 -4.43 -12.72 8.17
C SER A 120 -4.31 -11.46 7.33
N ALA A 121 -3.47 -11.51 6.30
CA ALA A 121 -3.28 -10.44 5.34
C ALA A 121 -3.11 -11.00 3.92
N CYS A 122 -3.13 -10.13 2.92
CA CYS A 122 -2.78 -10.44 1.55
C CYS A 122 -1.58 -9.59 1.13
N ALA A 123 -0.48 -10.26 0.79
CA ALA A 123 0.67 -9.64 0.15
C ALA A 123 0.45 -9.60 -1.36
N SER A 124 0.67 -8.45 -1.98
CA SER A 124 0.46 -8.20 -3.40
C SER A 124 1.70 -7.57 -4.02
N LEU A 125 2.15 -8.14 -5.14
CA LEU A 125 3.17 -7.58 -6.02
C LEU A 125 2.57 -7.42 -7.41
N VAL A 126 2.69 -6.22 -7.96
CA VAL A 126 2.35 -5.92 -9.36
C VAL A 126 3.56 -5.36 -10.09
N VAL A 127 3.64 -5.58 -11.40
CA VAL A 127 4.57 -4.86 -12.27
C VAL A 127 3.78 -4.21 -13.37
N LEU A 128 4.07 -2.93 -13.61
CA LEU A 128 3.48 -2.13 -14.66
C LEU A 128 4.55 -1.75 -15.68
N SER A 129 4.18 -1.64 -16.95
CA SER A 129 5.01 -1.00 -17.96
C SER A 129 5.18 0.49 -17.65
N TYR A 130 6.25 1.09 -18.14
CA TYR A 130 6.53 2.51 -18.04
C TYR A 130 6.95 3.05 -19.41
N PRO A 131 6.41 4.21 -19.86
CA PRO A 131 5.55 5.14 -19.12
C PRO A 131 4.05 4.83 -19.18
N GLU A 132 3.61 3.76 -19.85
CA GLU A 132 2.17 3.53 -20.10
C GLU A 132 1.42 3.20 -18.82
N LEU A 133 2.07 2.63 -17.78
CA LEU A 133 1.43 2.22 -16.52
C LEU A 133 0.33 1.16 -16.69
N GLU A 134 0.56 0.23 -17.62
CA GLU A 134 -0.30 -0.94 -17.83
C GLU A 134 0.23 -2.13 -17.04
N VAL A 135 -0.65 -2.88 -16.37
CA VAL A 135 -0.24 -4.03 -15.56
C VAL A 135 0.21 -5.18 -16.48
N VAL A 136 1.48 -5.59 -16.33
CA VAL A 136 2.09 -6.70 -17.08
C VAL A 136 2.31 -7.94 -16.22
N TYR A 137 2.28 -7.81 -14.89
CA TYR A 137 2.39 -8.92 -13.95
C TYR A 137 1.62 -8.63 -12.66
N GLU A 138 1.05 -9.68 -12.05
CA GLU A 138 0.42 -9.64 -10.73
C GLU A 138 0.64 -10.96 -9.97
N ASP A 139 0.91 -10.88 -8.68
CA ASP A 139 0.92 -12.02 -7.75
C ASP A 139 0.36 -11.60 -6.39
N CYS A 140 -0.70 -12.27 -5.97
CA CYS A 140 -1.34 -12.08 -4.67
C CYS A 140 -1.31 -13.38 -3.87
N ARG A 141 -1.00 -13.29 -2.58
CA ARG A 141 -1.03 -14.43 -1.66
C ARG A 141 -1.62 -14.03 -0.32
N MET A 142 -2.57 -14.83 0.16
CA MET A 142 -2.94 -14.82 1.57
C MET A 142 -1.74 -15.27 2.41
N VAL A 143 -1.46 -14.54 3.47
CA VAL A 143 -0.33 -14.74 4.38
C VAL A 143 -0.80 -14.60 5.82
N SER A 144 -0.08 -15.27 6.72
CA SER A 144 -0.31 -15.20 8.16
C SER A 144 0.83 -14.46 8.84
N LEU A 145 0.54 -13.26 9.35
CA LEU A 145 1.49 -12.36 9.99
C LEU A 145 1.63 -12.73 11.47
N THR A 146 2.34 -13.82 11.76
CA THR A 146 2.46 -14.37 13.12
C THR A 146 3.40 -13.59 14.05
N ALA A 147 4.32 -12.80 13.49
CA ALA A 147 5.17 -11.92 14.29
C ALA A 147 4.33 -10.84 15.00
N PRO A 148 4.65 -10.46 16.25
CA PRO A 148 3.85 -9.50 17.02
C PRO A 148 3.91 -8.08 16.44
N TYR A 149 2.82 -7.33 16.59
CA TYR A 149 2.77 -5.94 16.18
C TYR A 149 3.49 -5.04 17.19
N VAL A 150 4.57 -4.40 16.73
CA VAL A 150 5.27 -3.35 17.48
C VAL A 150 5.47 -2.15 16.58
N SER A 151 5.06 -0.97 17.06
CA SER A 151 5.29 0.28 16.33
C SER A 151 6.77 0.46 16.00
N GLY A 152 7.09 0.79 14.75
CA GLY A 152 8.46 0.86 14.26
C GLY A 152 9.08 -0.49 13.83
N PHE A 153 8.33 -1.59 13.89
CA PHE A 153 8.79 -2.93 13.51
C PHE A 153 7.83 -3.66 12.56
N LEU A 154 6.84 -2.95 12.00
CA LEU A 154 5.86 -3.51 11.06
C LEU A 154 6.52 -4.26 9.88
N ALA A 155 7.66 -3.75 9.40
CA ALA A 155 8.42 -4.36 8.32
C ALA A 155 8.84 -5.83 8.61
N PHE A 156 9.07 -6.23 9.87
CA PHE A 156 9.38 -7.63 10.19
C PHE A 156 8.19 -8.57 10.00
N ARG A 157 6.96 -8.03 10.01
CA ARG A 157 5.75 -8.80 9.71
C ARG A 157 5.59 -8.93 8.20
N GLU A 158 5.78 -7.85 7.45
CA GLU A 158 5.37 -7.75 6.04
C GLU A 158 6.47 -8.17 5.05
N VAL A 159 7.71 -7.74 5.28
CA VAL A 159 8.81 -7.85 4.30
C VAL A 159 9.14 -9.28 3.90
N PRO A 160 9.14 -10.30 4.79
CA PRO A 160 9.41 -11.67 4.38
C PRO A 160 8.50 -12.14 3.23
N PHE A 161 7.22 -11.80 3.29
CA PHE A 161 6.24 -12.18 2.28
C PHE A 161 6.41 -11.40 0.97
N LEU A 162 6.82 -10.14 1.05
CA LEU A 162 7.12 -9.31 -0.12
C LEU A 162 8.42 -9.74 -0.81
N VAL A 163 9.46 -10.11 -0.05
CA VAL A 163 10.70 -10.69 -0.59
C VAL A 163 10.39 -12.00 -1.31
N ASP A 164 9.55 -12.85 -0.73
CA ASP A 164 9.11 -14.09 -1.39
C ASP A 164 8.33 -13.82 -2.67
N ALA A 165 7.49 -12.78 -2.73
CA ALA A 165 6.80 -12.40 -3.97
C ALA A 165 7.78 -11.96 -5.07
N VAL A 166 8.78 -11.15 -4.72
CA VAL A 166 9.84 -10.74 -5.67
C VAL A 166 10.67 -11.94 -6.12
N ARG A 167 10.98 -12.87 -5.21
CA ARG A 167 11.71 -14.10 -5.53
C ARG A 167 10.93 -14.99 -6.50
N ARG A 168 9.63 -15.20 -6.26
CA ARG A 168 8.76 -15.95 -7.18
C ARG A 168 8.69 -15.32 -8.56
N LEU A 169 8.56 -14.00 -8.64
CA LEU A 169 8.60 -13.28 -9.93
C LEU A 169 9.94 -13.53 -10.65
N ARG A 170 11.07 -13.40 -9.94
CA ARG A 170 12.41 -13.61 -10.51
C ARG A 170 12.59 -15.03 -11.05
N GLU A 171 12.04 -16.04 -10.36
CA GLU A 171 12.11 -17.44 -10.77
C GLU A 171 11.17 -17.74 -11.95
N LYS A 172 9.96 -17.17 -11.94
CA LYS A 172 8.90 -17.51 -12.91
C LYS A 172 8.98 -16.70 -14.20
N GLU A 173 9.16 -15.39 -14.10
CA GLU A 173 9.09 -14.43 -15.21
C GLU A 173 10.20 -13.36 -15.07
N PRO A 174 11.49 -13.74 -15.15
CA PRO A 174 12.61 -12.84 -14.90
C PRO A 174 12.65 -11.62 -15.84
N CYS A 175 12.13 -11.74 -17.06
CA CYS A 175 12.03 -10.63 -18.01
C CYS A 175 11.07 -9.52 -17.57
N LEU A 176 10.14 -9.82 -16.66
CA LEU A 176 9.19 -8.87 -16.09
C LEU A 176 9.66 -8.31 -14.74
N MET A 177 10.91 -8.58 -14.31
CA MET A 177 11.44 -7.98 -13.09
C MET A 177 11.36 -6.44 -13.15
N PRO A 178 10.82 -5.79 -12.09
CA PRO A 178 10.77 -4.35 -12.03
C PRO A 178 12.16 -3.76 -11.82
N GLN A 179 12.41 -2.59 -12.39
CA GLN A 179 13.65 -1.83 -12.17
C GLN A 179 13.60 -1.03 -10.86
N VAL A 180 12.41 -0.78 -10.34
CA VAL A 180 12.16 -0.03 -9.11
C VAL A 180 10.81 -0.43 -8.52
N LEU A 181 10.72 -0.46 -7.19
CA LEU A 181 9.49 -0.73 -6.46
C LEU A 181 8.95 0.55 -5.79
N LEU A 182 7.67 0.84 -5.99
CA LEU A 182 6.90 1.77 -5.15
C LEU A 182 6.18 0.97 -4.07
N VAL A 183 6.46 1.30 -2.81
CA VAL A 183 6.00 0.54 -1.64
C VAL A 183 4.96 1.36 -0.89
N ASP A 184 3.77 0.80 -0.62
CA ASP A 184 2.79 1.45 0.27
C ASP A 184 3.33 1.44 1.70
N GLY A 185 3.94 2.55 2.10
CA GLY A 185 4.60 2.66 3.39
C GLY A 185 5.82 3.57 3.36
N ASN A 186 6.53 3.61 4.48
CA ASN A 186 7.65 4.52 4.66
C ASN A 186 9.00 3.88 4.28
N GLY A 187 9.92 4.71 3.82
CA GLY A 187 11.35 4.42 3.70
C GLY A 187 12.13 5.00 4.89
N VAL A 188 13.05 5.94 4.63
CA VAL A 188 13.84 6.60 5.68
C VAL A 188 13.01 7.53 6.59
N LEU A 189 11.81 7.94 6.17
CA LEU A 189 10.84 8.64 7.02
C LEU A 189 10.21 7.67 8.04
N HIS A 190 10.99 7.25 9.03
CA HIS A 190 10.62 6.16 9.94
C HIS A 190 11.22 6.35 11.32
N HIS A 191 10.60 5.79 12.37
CA HIS A 191 11.04 5.89 13.78
C HIS A 191 12.53 5.57 13.99
N ARG A 192 13.11 4.74 13.11
CA ARG A 192 14.53 4.33 13.14
C ARG A 192 15.27 4.63 11.84
N GLY A 193 14.66 5.39 10.92
CA GLY A 193 15.20 5.64 9.59
C GLY A 193 15.32 4.40 8.71
N PHE A 194 14.44 3.41 8.92
CA PHE A 194 14.47 2.11 8.24
C PHE A 194 13.06 1.50 8.18
N GLY A 195 12.20 2.06 7.32
CA GLY A 195 10.84 1.58 7.10
C GLY A 195 10.77 0.37 6.15
N VAL A 196 9.55 -0.04 5.81
CA VAL A 196 9.27 -1.20 4.94
C VAL A 196 9.93 -1.07 3.56
N ALA A 197 9.98 0.13 2.98
CA ALA A 197 10.61 0.33 1.67
C ALA A 197 12.13 0.16 1.71
N CYS A 198 12.79 0.64 2.77
CA CYS A 198 14.22 0.41 2.98
C CYS A 198 14.51 -1.07 3.19
N HIS A 199 13.72 -1.72 4.04
CA HIS A 199 13.91 -3.11 4.41
C HIS A 199 13.72 -4.03 3.20
N LEU A 200 12.67 -3.84 2.42
CA LEU A 200 12.46 -4.57 1.17
C LEU A 200 13.58 -4.30 0.15
N GLY A 201 13.98 -3.04 -0.02
CA GLY A 201 15.02 -2.68 -0.99
C GLY A 201 16.37 -3.30 -0.66
N VAL A 202 16.81 -3.26 0.59
CA VAL A 202 18.09 -3.86 1.02
C VAL A 202 18.12 -5.38 0.88
N LEU A 203 16.98 -6.06 1.09
CA LEU A 203 16.89 -7.52 0.98
C LEU A 203 16.74 -8.00 -0.47
N THR A 204 16.09 -7.22 -1.32
CA THR A 204 15.89 -7.56 -2.74
C THR A 204 16.97 -7.01 -3.66
N ASP A 205 17.79 -6.09 -3.15
CA ASP A 205 18.79 -5.30 -3.86
C ASP A 205 18.21 -4.44 -5.02
N LEU A 206 16.90 -4.18 -4.97
CA LEU A 206 16.18 -3.34 -5.93
C LEU A 206 16.08 -1.89 -5.43
N PRO A 207 16.09 -0.90 -6.35
CA PRO A 207 15.64 0.44 -6.05
C PRO A 207 14.21 0.43 -5.47
N CYS A 208 14.02 1.13 -4.35
CA CYS A 208 12.75 1.18 -3.62
C CYS A 208 12.43 2.61 -3.19
N VAL A 209 11.16 2.97 -3.30
CA VAL A 209 10.60 4.25 -2.83
C VAL A 209 9.46 3.98 -1.88
N GLY A 210 9.49 4.61 -0.70
CA GLY A 210 8.37 4.61 0.23
C GLY A 210 7.35 5.67 -0.15
N VAL A 211 6.11 5.26 -0.39
CA VAL A 211 4.98 6.14 -0.71
C VAL A 211 3.93 6.01 0.40
N ALA A 212 3.97 6.91 1.38
CA ALA A 212 3.02 6.88 2.49
C ALA A 212 1.82 7.80 2.25
N LYS A 213 0.63 7.31 2.62
CA LYS A 213 -0.66 8.05 2.48
C LYS A 213 -0.91 9.05 3.62
N LYS A 214 -0.12 8.99 4.71
CA LYS A 214 -0.21 9.80 5.93
C LYS A 214 1.20 10.18 6.43
N LEU A 215 1.33 11.33 7.08
CA LEU A 215 2.58 11.74 7.72
C LEU A 215 2.88 10.82 8.91
N LEU A 216 4.09 10.27 8.96
CA LEU A 216 4.60 9.64 10.17
C LEU A 216 5.26 10.72 11.04
N GLN A 217 4.81 10.84 12.29
CA GLN A 217 5.28 11.85 13.23
C GLN A 217 6.53 11.34 13.96
N VAL A 218 7.70 11.62 13.39
CA VAL A 218 9.03 11.18 13.87
C VAL A 218 10.02 12.33 13.74
N ASP A 219 11.05 12.33 14.58
CA ASP A 219 12.09 13.36 14.58
C ASP A 219 11.49 14.78 14.55
N GLY A 220 10.54 15.07 15.44
CA GLY A 220 9.89 16.39 15.52
C GLY A 220 8.93 16.74 14.36
N LEU A 221 8.73 15.88 13.37
CA LEU A 221 7.68 16.08 12.37
C LEU A 221 6.29 15.90 13.01
N GLU A 222 5.42 16.88 12.82
CA GLU A 222 4.07 16.90 13.36
C GLU A 222 3.05 17.34 12.31
N ASN A 223 1.84 16.79 12.37
CA ASN A 223 0.73 17.25 11.52
C ASN A 223 0.00 18.46 12.16
N ASN A 224 0.78 19.50 12.50
CA ASN A 224 0.34 20.70 13.20
C ASN A 224 -0.18 21.78 12.22
N ALA A 225 -0.49 22.98 12.73
CA ALA A 225 -1.01 24.09 11.92
C ALA A 225 -0.05 24.50 10.79
N GLN A 226 1.25 24.62 11.07
CA GLN A 226 2.27 24.97 10.08
C GLN A 226 2.36 23.94 8.96
N HIS A 227 2.25 22.64 9.29
CA HIS A 227 2.21 21.58 8.27
C HIS A 227 0.98 21.70 7.37
N LYS A 228 -0.18 22.01 7.95
CA LYS A 228 -1.43 22.22 7.20
C LYS A 228 -1.37 23.46 6.31
N GLU A 229 -0.77 24.56 6.76
CA GLU A 229 -0.53 25.76 5.96
C GLU A 229 0.35 25.44 4.74
N LYS A 230 1.46 24.72 4.94
CA LYS A 230 2.31 24.26 3.81
C LYS A 230 1.53 23.40 2.81
N ILE A 231 0.64 22.53 3.28
CA ILE A 231 -0.24 21.74 2.39
C ILE A 231 -1.19 22.65 1.61
N GLN A 232 -1.75 23.69 2.23
CA GLN A 232 -2.65 24.65 1.56
C GLN A 232 -1.94 25.44 0.46
N LEU A 233 -0.61 25.63 0.56
CA LEU A 233 0.20 26.28 -0.46
C LEU A 233 0.45 25.39 -1.70
N LEU A 234 0.22 24.08 -1.64
CA LEU A 234 0.36 23.17 -2.78
C LEU A 234 -0.82 23.34 -3.78
N GLN A 235 -0.60 24.10 -4.84
CA GLN A 235 -1.63 24.49 -5.82
C GLN A 235 -1.77 23.47 -6.95
N ALA A 236 -0.66 23.07 -7.58
CA ALA A 236 -0.65 22.24 -8.77
C ALA A 236 -0.09 20.84 -8.50
N ARG A 237 -0.45 19.90 -9.38
CA ARG A 237 0.20 18.59 -9.47
C ARG A 237 1.71 18.76 -9.63
N GLY A 238 2.46 18.11 -8.75
CA GLY A 238 3.92 18.16 -8.70
C GLY A 238 4.47 19.11 -7.65
N ASP A 239 3.64 20.04 -7.14
CA ASP A 239 4.05 20.89 -6.03
C ASP A 239 4.44 20.03 -4.83
N SER A 240 5.52 20.42 -4.17
CA SER A 240 6.04 19.67 -3.04
C SER A 240 6.81 20.55 -2.05
N PHE A 241 6.96 20.07 -0.81
CA PHE A 241 7.80 20.72 0.19
C PHE A 241 8.54 19.70 1.06
N PRO A 242 9.77 20.02 1.52
CA PRO A 242 10.60 19.08 2.25
C PRO A 242 10.07 18.81 3.66
N LEU A 243 10.22 17.57 4.11
CA LEU A 243 9.92 17.12 5.46
C LEU A 243 11.22 17.11 6.27
N MET A 244 11.57 18.28 6.80
CA MET A 244 12.76 18.46 7.64
C MET A 244 12.44 18.07 9.08
N GLY A 245 13.16 17.08 9.61
CA GLY A 245 13.07 16.70 11.01
C GLY A 245 13.77 17.71 11.93
N GLY A 246 13.55 17.60 13.24
CA GLY A 246 14.15 18.43 14.27
C GLY A 246 15.67 18.30 14.33
N SER A 247 16.23 17.20 13.82
CA SER A 247 17.68 17.05 13.59
C SER A 247 18.25 17.93 12.47
N GLY A 248 17.40 18.58 11.66
CA GLY A 248 17.77 19.27 10.42
C GLY A 248 17.84 18.37 9.19
N THR A 249 17.66 17.05 9.35
CA THR A 249 17.70 16.09 8.25
C THR A 249 16.41 16.16 7.42
N ILE A 250 16.51 16.16 6.09
CA ILE A 250 15.34 15.98 5.22
C ILE A 250 15.01 14.49 5.16
N LEU A 251 13.88 14.11 5.75
CA LEU A 251 13.44 12.70 5.85
C LEU A 251 12.58 12.26 4.65
N GLY A 252 12.07 13.21 3.88
CA GLY A 252 11.21 12.95 2.74
C GLY A 252 10.61 14.23 2.17
N MET A 253 9.59 14.07 1.35
CA MET A 253 8.90 15.14 0.65
C MET A 253 7.38 14.95 0.76
N ALA A 254 6.64 16.01 1.10
CA ALA A 254 5.20 16.05 0.89
C ALA A 254 4.93 16.42 -0.57
N LEU A 255 4.21 15.58 -1.31
CA LEU A 255 3.96 15.72 -2.75
C LEU A 255 2.46 15.82 -3.03
N LYS A 256 2.03 16.90 -3.70
CA LYS A 256 0.71 16.95 -4.33
C LYS A 256 0.75 16.18 -5.65
N SER A 257 0.29 14.94 -5.60
CA SER A 257 0.41 14.00 -6.73
C SER A 257 -0.63 14.18 -7.83
N HIS A 258 -1.70 14.94 -7.59
CA HIS A 258 -2.81 15.08 -8.52
C HIS A 258 -3.63 16.35 -8.25
N ASP A 259 -4.10 17.04 -9.30
CA ASP A 259 -4.77 18.34 -9.17
C ASP A 259 -6.07 18.26 -8.36
N HIS A 260 -6.86 17.20 -8.58
CA HIS A 260 -8.12 16.97 -7.87
C HIS A 260 -7.97 16.42 -6.44
N SER A 261 -6.77 16.44 -5.84
CA SER A 261 -6.57 16.03 -4.46
C SER A 261 -5.75 17.03 -3.65
N THR A 262 -6.28 17.43 -2.50
CA THR A 262 -5.59 18.29 -1.54
C THR A 262 -4.72 17.50 -0.54
N LYS A 263 -4.88 16.18 -0.46
CA LYS A 263 -4.14 15.34 0.48
C LYS A 263 -2.82 14.88 -0.16
N PRO A 264 -1.66 15.35 0.31
CA PRO A 264 -0.39 14.96 -0.29
C PRO A 264 -0.09 13.47 -0.04
N LEU A 265 0.90 12.97 -0.79
CA LEU A 265 1.66 11.78 -0.46
C LEU A 265 2.92 12.18 0.30
N TYR A 266 3.44 11.29 1.12
CA TYR A 266 4.71 11.47 1.83
C TYR A 266 5.71 10.50 1.24
N VAL A 267 6.58 11.02 0.37
CA VAL A 267 7.56 10.24 -0.38
C VAL A 267 8.88 10.24 0.39
N SER A 268 9.49 9.07 0.54
CA SER A 268 10.80 8.93 1.19
C SER A 268 11.64 7.87 0.48
N VAL A 269 12.96 8.05 0.53
CA VAL A 269 13.91 7.09 -0.02
C VAL A 269 13.74 5.73 0.66
N GLY A 270 13.63 4.66 -0.12
CA GLY A 270 13.75 3.29 0.36
C GLY A 270 15.19 2.79 0.22
N HIS A 271 15.64 2.60 -1.02
CA HIS A 271 16.97 2.07 -1.35
C HIS A 271 17.35 2.42 -2.79
N LYS A 272 18.64 2.66 -3.06
CA LYS A 272 19.25 2.89 -4.39
C LYS A 272 18.53 3.95 -5.24
N MET A 273 18.05 5.02 -4.62
CA MET A 273 17.40 6.13 -5.33
C MET A 273 17.55 7.41 -4.50
N SER A 274 17.79 8.54 -5.16
CA SER A 274 17.76 9.85 -4.50
C SER A 274 16.33 10.26 -4.18
N LEU A 275 16.15 11.15 -3.18
CA LEU A 275 14.83 11.66 -2.84
C LEU A 275 14.19 12.42 -4.00
N GLU A 276 14.98 13.20 -4.74
CA GLU A 276 14.52 13.96 -5.90
C GLU A 276 13.98 13.03 -7.01
N ALA A 277 14.77 12.03 -7.41
CA ALA A 277 14.33 11.05 -8.40
C ALA A 277 13.10 10.27 -7.92
N ALA A 278 13.04 9.90 -6.64
CA ALA A 278 11.90 9.22 -6.04
C ALA A 278 10.60 10.04 -6.12
N VAL A 279 10.66 11.35 -5.85
CA VAL A 279 9.51 12.26 -5.96
C VAL A 279 9.06 12.41 -7.41
N ARG A 280 9.99 12.65 -8.34
CA ARG A 280 9.70 12.75 -9.78
C ARG A 280 9.09 11.46 -10.33
N LEU A 281 9.64 10.30 -9.98
CA LEU A 281 9.11 9.01 -10.41
C LEU A 281 7.72 8.75 -9.83
N THR A 282 7.53 9.01 -8.54
CA THR A 282 6.22 8.87 -7.88
C THR A 282 5.16 9.70 -8.62
N LEU A 283 5.49 10.96 -8.95
CA LEU A 283 4.63 11.83 -9.74
C LEU A 283 4.37 11.26 -11.15
N GLY A 284 5.42 10.79 -11.84
CA GLY A 284 5.31 10.16 -13.15
C GLY A 284 4.42 8.92 -13.18
N CYS A 285 4.28 8.23 -12.04
CA CYS A 285 3.39 7.09 -11.88
C CYS A 285 1.95 7.47 -11.45
N CYS A 286 1.63 8.75 -11.23
CA CYS A 286 0.31 9.19 -10.77
C CYS A 286 -0.63 9.53 -11.94
N ARG A 287 -1.46 8.55 -12.34
CA ARG A 287 -2.73 8.76 -13.10
C ARG A 287 -3.84 9.33 -12.22
N PHE A 288 -3.81 8.98 -10.93
CA PHE A 288 -4.70 9.47 -9.87
C PHE A 288 -3.85 9.97 -8.70
N ARG A 289 -4.49 10.35 -7.57
CA ARG A 289 -3.77 10.70 -6.33
C ARG A 289 -2.76 9.61 -5.91
N ILE A 290 -3.14 8.34 -5.92
CA ILE A 290 -2.25 7.24 -5.55
C ILE A 290 -1.49 6.79 -6.81
N PRO A 291 -0.15 6.60 -6.77
CA PRO A 291 0.60 6.13 -7.93
C PRO A 291 0.08 4.78 -8.39
N GLU A 292 0.01 4.58 -9.70
CA GLU A 292 -0.64 3.44 -10.34
C GLU A 292 -0.10 2.08 -9.83
N PRO A 293 1.21 1.86 -9.66
CA PRO A 293 1.70 0.60 -9.10
C PRO A 293 1.18 0.31 -7.68
N VAL A 294 1.20 1.31 -6.79
CA VAL A 294 0.68 1.19 -5.42
C VAL A 294 -0.83 0.99 -5.42
N ARG A 295 -1.55 1.75 -6.26
CA ARG A 295 -3.00 1.66 -6.41
C ARG A 295 -3.43 0.27 -6.89
N GLN A 296 -2.72 -0.30 -7.85
CA GLN A 296 -3.01 -1.59 -8.46
C GLN A 296 -2.68 -2.75 -7.50
N ALA A 297 -1.60 -2.64 -6.71
CA ALA A 297 -1.28 -3.61 -5.66
C ALA A 297 -2.39 -3.68 -4.60
N ASP A 298 -2.85 -2.51 -4.14
CA ASP A 298 -3.89 -2.31 -3.12
C ASP A 298 -5.29 -2.77 -3.59
N ILE A 299 -5.63 -2.55 -4.87
CA ILE A 299 -6.87 -3.09 -5.45
C ILE A 299 -6.83 -4.61 -5.46
N ARG A 300 -5.73 -5.21 -5.93
CA ARG A 300 -5.62 -6.66 -6.08
C ARG A 300 -5.55 -7.39 -4.75
N SER A 301 -4.87 -6.84 -3.76
CA SER A 301 -4.81 -7.43 -2.42
C SER A 301 -6.22 -7.49 -1.81
N ARG A 302 -6.99 -6.40 -1.90
CA ARG A 302 -8.38 -6.33 -1.43
C ARG A 302 -9.32 -7.23 -2.23
N ASP A 303 -9.18 -7.31 -3.56
CA ASP A 303 -9.94 -8.21 -4.41
C ASP A 303 -9.68 -9.67 -4.07
N TYR A 304 -8.41 -10.03 -3.84
CA TYR A 304 -8.00 -11.38 -3.49
C TYR A 304 -8.56 -11.81 -2.13
N ILE A 305 -8.53 -10.93 -1.12
CA ILE A 305 -9.16 -11.16 0.19
C ILE A 305 -10.66 -11.45 0.02
N ARG A 306 -11.38 -10.61 -0.74
CA ARG A 306 -12.82 -10.77 -0.96
C ARG A 306 -13.17 -12.12 -1.62
N ARG A 307 -12.43 -12.49 -2.67
CA ARG A 307 -12.62 -13.76 -3.38
C ARG A 307 -12.29 -14.97 -2.51
N THR A 308 -11.23 -14.89 -1.72
CA THR A 308 -10.77 -16.02 -0.89
C THR A 308 -11.67 -16.25 0.32
N LEU A 309 -12.21 -15.19 0.93
CA LEU A 309 -13.04 -15.28 2.14
C LEU A 309 -14.55 -15.30 1.86
N GLY A 310 -14.97 -15.23 0.58
CA GLY A 310 -16.38 -15.28 0.21
C GLY A 310 -17.21 -14.07 0.65
N VAL A 311 -16.58 -12.92 0.95
CA VAL A 311 -17.30 -11.71 1.39
C VAL A 311 -17.88 -11.01 0.15
N PRO A 312 -19.21 -10.75 0.08
CA PRO A 312 -19.82 -10.05 -1.05
C PRO A 312 -19.18 -8.66 -1.23
N GLY A 313 -18.73 -8.35 -2.44
CA GLY A 313 -18.25 -7.02 -2.78
C GLY A 313 -19.38 -5.98 -2.82
N PRO A 314 -19.07 -4.67 -2.73
CA PRO A 314 -20.03 -3.65 -3.13
C PRO A 314 -20.41 -3.87 -4.61
N PRO A 315 -21.66 -3.59 -5.00
CA PRO A 315 -22.12 -3.79 -6.37
C PRO A 315 -21.23 -3.00 -7.33
N ALA A 316 -20.91 -3.61 -8.47
CA ALA A 316 -20.22 -2.92 -9.56
C ALA A 316 -21.00 -1.63 -9.91
N PRO A 317 -20.33 -0.55 -10.35
CA PRO A 317 -21.04 0.62 -10.87
C PRO A 317 -21.97 0.13 -11.99
N GLY A 318 -23.27 0.24 -11.75
CA GLY A 318 -24.28 -0.23 -12.68
C GLY A 318 -24.06 0.43 -14.03
N ARG A 319 -23.94 -0.39 -15.08
CA ARG A 319 -24.25 0.07 -16.43
C ARG A 319 -25.67 0.62 -16.37
N GLU A 320 -25.80 1.94 -16.37
CA GLU A 320 -27.09 2.59 -16.57
C GLU A 320 -27.68 2.02 -17.86
N ARG A 321 -28.76 1.25 -17.70
CA ARG A 321 -29.64 0.84 -18.80
C ARG A 321 -30.22 2.13 -19.37
N ASN A 322 -29.62 2.60 -20.45
CA ASN A 322 -30.22 3.59 -21.32
C ASN A 322 -31.42 2.93 -22.04
N GLN A 323 -32.57 2.92 -21.36
CA GLN A 323 -33.88 2.67 -21.97
C GLN A 323 -34.81 3.80 -21.54
N LYS A 324 -34.66 4.96 -22.18
CA LYS A 324 -35.76 5.91 -22.30
C LYS A 324 -36.75 5.33 -23.32
N ALA A 325 -37.74 4.61 -22.80
CA ALA A 325 -38.95 4.29 -23.53
C ALA A 325 -39.67 5.61 -23.91
N GLN A 326 -39.93 5.77 -25.20
CA GLN A 326 -40.75 6.85 -25.74
C GLN A 326 -42.17 6.75 -25.15
N ARG A 327 -42.64 7.83 -24.52
CA ARG A 327 -44.06 7.99 -24.16
C ARG A 327 -44.84 8.34 -25.44
N PRO A 328 -45.96 7.67 -25.77
CA PRO A 328 -46.80 8.05 -26.89
C PRO A 328 -47.51 9.38 -26.59
N LYS A 329 -47.48 10.29 -27.57
CA LYS A 329 -48.24 11.55 -27.56
C LYS A 329 -49.74 11.25 -27.69
N ALA A 330 -50.54 11.78 -26.78
CA ALA A 330 -51.99 11.82 -26.88
C ALA A 330 -52.42 12.96 -27.83
N CYS A 331 -53.32 12.65 -28.78
CA CYS A 331 -54.02 13.62 -29.61
C CYS A 331 -54.93 14.53 -28.78
N PRO A 332 -55.00 15.83 -29.08
CA PRO A 332 -56.17 16.65 -28.78
C PRO A 332 -57.16 16.65 -29.96
N LYS A 333 -58.44 16.69 -29.62
CA LYS A 333 -59.60 16.71 -30.52
C LYS A 333 -59.74 18.05 -31.25
N GLU A 334 -60.36 17.97 -32.43
CA GLU A 334 -60.84 19.08 -33.27
C GLU A 334 -61.90 19.95 -32.59
N GLY A 335 -62.02 21.19 -33.09
CA GLY A 335 -63.06 22.18 -32.79
C GLY A 335 -62.48 23.60 -32.93
N SER A 336 -62.40 24.12 -34.16
CA SER A 336 -63.37 25.06 -34.76
C SER A 336 -63.11 26.52 -34.35
N GLU A 337 -62.53 27.31 -35.25
CA GLU A 337 -63.09 28.57 -35.81
C GLU A 337 -61.99 29.35 -36.59
N GLU A 338 -62.27 29.55 -37.87
CA GLU A 338 -61.71 30.55 -38.81
C GLU A 338 -62.14 31.98 -38.41
N PRO A 339 -61.78 33.07 -39.13
CA PRO A 339 -60.82 33.22 -40.25
C PRO A 339 -59.87 34.44 -40.08
N ALA A 340 -58.92 34.62 -41.01
CA ALA A 340 -58.72 35.88 -41.76
C ALA A 340 -57.30 36.06 -42.36
N VAL A 341 -57.28 36.14 -43.71
CA VAL A 341 -56.73 37.27 -44.52
C VAL A 341 -55.21 37.38 -44.78
N LEU A 342 -54.87 37.29 -46.10
CA LEU A 342 -53.84 37.97 -46.93
C LEU A 342 -52.37 37.99 -46.46
N CYS A 343 -51.32 37.78 -47.28
CA CYS A 343 -51.06 37.92 -48.71
C CYS A 343 -50.04 36.86 -49.15
#